data_AF-A0A933D8J4-F1
#
_entry.id   AF-A0A933D8J4-F1
#
_cell.length_a   1.000
_cell.length_b   1.000
_cell.length_c   1.000
_cell.angle_alpha   90.00
_cell.angle_beta   90.00
_cell.angle_gamma   90.00
#
_symmetry.space_group_name_H-M   'P 1'
#
loop_
_entity.id
_entity.type
_entity.pdbx_description
1 polymer ?
#
loop_
_entity_poly.entity_id
_entity_poly.type
_entity_poly.pdbx_seq_one_letter_code
_entity_poly.pdbx_strand_id
1 'polypeptide(L)'
;MLRKVTFQNKANARRHPALLVVIFIGGIMLFAYAMHLFQQGLQPQSAEQVAANKLDPSLEAAVSAIAAKFICACGNCGDKSLDVCTCPNASKEREMIRHSLKAGQRPEQIIATINDLYGGLKSEFNIK
;
A
#
# COMPACT_ATOMS: atom_id res chain seq x y z
N MET A 1 -52.82 74.11 14.10
CA MET A 1 -52.28 73.25 13.02
C MET A 1 -51.36 72.19 13.63
N LEU A 2 -51.83 70.96 13.81
CA LEU A 2 -50.99 69.81 14.20
C LEU A 2 -51.52 68.57 13.46
N ARG A 3 -50.90 68.23 12.32
CA ARG A 3 -51.19 67.00 11.57
C ARG A 3 -50.39 65.85 12.19
N LYS A 4 -51.07 64.83 12.72
CA LYS A 4 -50.46 63.55 13.06
C LYS A 4 -49.99 62.87 11.76
N VAL A 5 -48.70 62.61 11.66
CA VAL A 5 -48.12 61.75 10.62
C VAL A 5 -48.10 60.33 11.17
N THR A 6 -48.89 59.43 10.57
CA THR A 6 -48.90 58.00 10.91
C THR A 6 -47.82 57.31 10.07
N PHE A 7 -46.76 56.83 10.70
CA PHE A 7 -45.70 56.06 10.04
C PHE A 7 -46.16 54.61 9.90
N GLN A 8 -46.60 54.22 8.70
CA GLN A 8 -46.92 52.82 8.38
C GLN A 8 -45.63 52.05 8.13
N ASN A 9 -45.17 51.30 9.12
CA ASN A 9 -44.04 50.38 8.98
C ASN A 9 -44.52 49.11 8.25
N LYS A 10 -44.38 49.08 6.92
CA LYS A 10 -44.57 47.85 6.13
C LYS A 10 -43.33 46.97 6.27
N ALA A 11 -43.29 46.15 7.31
CA ALA A 11 -42.40 44.99 7.36
C ALA A 11 -42.84 44.00 6.27
N ASN A 12 -42.23 44.11 5.09
CA ASN A 12 -42.47 43.22 3.97
C ASN A 12 -41.76 41.88 4.25
N ALA A 13 -42.39 41.03 5.06
CA ALA A 13 -41.97 39.66 5.30
C ALA A 13 -42.24 38.81 4.05
N ARG A 14 -41.42 39.01 3.01
CA ARG A 14 -41.42 38.19 1.81
C ARG A 14 -40.73 36.86 2.17
N ARG A 15 -41.49 35.93 2.76
CA ARG A 15 -41.04 34.55 2.98
C ARG A 15 -40.70 33.98 1.60
N HIS A 16 -39.41 33.78 1.32
CA HIS A 16 -38.92 33.13 0.12
C HIS A 16 -38.77 31.63 0.41
N PRO A 17 -39.81 30.79 0.25
CA PRO A 17 -39.71 29.35 0.53
C PRO A 17 -38.63 28.70 -0.34
N ALA A 18 -38.41 29.20 -1.55
CA ALA A 18 -37.35 28.75 -2.45
C ALA A 18 -35.94 28.94 -1.87
N LEU A 19 -35.69 30.04 -1.13
CA LEU A 19 -34.39 30.29 -0.50
C LEU A 19 -34.12 29.29 0.63
N LEU A 20 -35.15 28.97 1.41
CA LEU A 20 -35.04 27.98 2.48
C LEU A 20 -34.75 26.58 1.91
N VAL A 21 -35.40 26.21 0.81
CA VAL A 21 -35.16 24.91 0.16
C VAL A 21 -33.72 24.77 -0.33
N VAL A 22 -33.15 25.82 -0.93
CA VAL A 22 -31.75 25.79 -1.40
C VAL A 22 -30.76 25.65 -0.24
N ILE A 23 -31.00 26.33 0.88
CA ILE A 23 -30.15 26.22 2.08
C ILE A 23 -30.22 24.80 2.67
N PHE A 24 -31.42 24.20 2.72
CA PHE A 24 -31.59 22.83 3.21
C PHE A 24 -30.88 21.81 2.31
N ILE A 25 -31.03 21.89 0.99
CA ILE A 25 -30.37 20.97 0.05
C ILE A 25 -28.85 21.13 0.11
N GLY A 26 -28.36 22.38 0.13
CA GLY A 26 -26.94 22.67 0.28
C GLY A 26 -26.37 22.12 1.58
N GLY A 27 -27.10 22.28 2.70
CA GLY A 27 -26.70 21.74 4.01
C GLY A 27 -26.63 20.22 4.03
N ILE A 28 -27.60 19.52 3.42
CA ILE A 28 -27.59 18.05 3.34
C ILE A 28 -26.40 17.55 2.50
N MET A 29 -26.12 18.19 1.36
CA MET A 29 -24.95 17.87 0.53
C MET A 29 -23.64 18.06 1.29
N LEU A 30 -23.50 19.17 2.02
CA LEU A 30 -22.29 19.49 2.77
C LEU A 30 -22.09 18.53 3.95
N PHE A 31 -23.18 18.17 4.64
CA PHE A 31 -23.16 17.18 5.71
C PHE A 31 -22.82 15.78 5.20
N ALA A 32 -23.40 15.36 4.09
CA ALA A 32 -23.09 14.08 3.45
C ALA A 32 -21.61 14.04 3.00
N TYR A 33 -21.10 15.14 2.46
CA TYR A 33 -19.68 15.26 2.10
C TYR A 33 -18.76 15.17 3.32
N ALA A 34 -19.09 15.85 4.42
CA ALA A 34 -18.34 15.77 5.67
C ALA A 34 -18.36 14.36 6.28
N MET A 35 -19.53 13.69 6.26
CA MET A 35 -19.67 12.29 6.69
C MET A 35 -18.82 11.33 5.83
N HIS A 36 -18.79 11.53 4.51
CA HIS A 36 -17.98 10.72 3.60
C HIS A 36 -16.47 10.90 3.88
N LEU A 37 -16.02 12.13 4.11
CA LEU A 37 -14.63 12.40 4.52
C LEU A 37 -14.30 11.77 5.88
N PHE A 38 -15.25 11.77 6.82
CA PHE A 38 -15.08 11.13 8.13
C PHE A 38 -15.01 9.60 8.01
N GLN A 39 -15.80 8.99 7.13
CA GLN A 39 -15.73 7.55 6.83
C GLN A 39 -14.37 7.13 6.25
N GLN A 40 -13.70 8.00 5.49
CA GLN A 40 -12.34 7.71 5.03
C GLN A 40 -11.32 7.63 6.18
N GLY A 41 -11.55 8.36 7.28
CA GLY A 41 -10.67 8.32 8.46
C GLY A 41 -10.88 7.11 9.37
N LEU A 42 -12.04 6.46 9.31
CA LEU A 42 -12.40 5.28 10.10
C LEU A 42 -12.46 3.99 9.29
N GLN A 43 -11.96 3.99 8.04
CA GLN A 43 -11.95 2.79 7.21
C GLN A 43 -11.20 1.70 7.98
N PRO A 44 -11.89 0.64 8.46
CA PRO A 44 -11.21 -0.48 9.06
C PRO A 44 -10.46 -1.12 7.91
N GLN A 45 -9.12 -1.08 7.92
CA GLN A 45 -8.34 -1.85 6.97
C GLN A 45 -8.80 -3.29 7.10
N SER A 46 -9.57 -3.74 6.11
CA SER A 46 -10.06 -5.10 6.04
C SER A 46 -8.86 -6.03 6.21
N ALA A 47 -9.03 -7.13 6.93
CA ALA A 47 -7.96 -8.06 7.27
C ALA A 47 -7.14 -8.52 6.04
N GLU A 48 -7.72 -8.43 4.85
CA GLU A 48 -7.07 -8.71 3.57
C GLU A 48 -5.94 -7.71 3.20
N GLN A 49 -6.10 -6.42 3.52
CA GLN A 49 -5.09 -5.40 3.19
C GLN A 49 -3.95 -5.32 4.21
N VAL A 50 -4.21 -5.72 5.46
CA VAL A 50 -3.16 -5.88 6.47
C VAL A 50 -2.34 -7.15 6.22
N ALA A 51 -2.95 -8.18 5.63
CA ALA A 51 -2.24 -9.37 5.15
C ALA A 51 -1.33 -9.07 3.95
N ALA A 52 -1.73 -8.15 3.06
CA ALA A 52 -0.92 -7.74 1.90
C ALA A 52 0.30 -6.87 2.28
N ASN A 53 0.30 -6.23 3.46
CA ASN A 53 1.40 -5.36 3.91
C ASN A 53 2.31 -6.01 4.97
N LYS A 54 1.94 -7.18 5.50
CA LYS A 54 2.92 -8.12 6.06
C LYS A 54 3.64 -8.74 4.87
N LEU A 55 4.97 -8.74 4.87
CA LEU A 55 5.76 -9.59 3.98
C LEU A 55 5.09 -10.97 3.98
N ASP A 56 4.56 -11.38 2.83
CA ASP A 56 3.88 -12.65 2.71
C ASP A 56 4.84 -13.74 3.24
N PRO A 57 4.53 -14.39 4.37
CA PRO A 57 5.45 -15.35 4.98
C PRO A 57 5.72 -16.52 4.02
N SER A 58 4.81 -16.79 3.08
CA SER A 58 4.99 -17.77 2.01
C SER A 58 6.03 -17.29 0.99
N LEU A 59 6.01 -16.01 0.62
CA LEU A 59 7.01 -15.42 -0.27
C LEU A 59 8.40 -15.47 0.36
N GLU A 60 8.53 -15.07 1.63
CA GLU A 60 9.81 -15.08 2.33
C GLU A 60 10.37 -16.49 2.52
N ALA A 61 9.50 -17.48 2.78
CA ALA A 61 9.89 -18.87 2.80
C ALA A 61 10.42 -19.34 1.43
N ALA A 62 9.79 -18.93 0.33
CA ALA A 62 10.25 -19.24 -1.03
C ALA A 62 11.58 -18.54 -1.36
N VAL A 63 11.75 -17.28 -0.97
CA VAL A 63 13.01 -16.53 -1.11
C VAL A 63 14.13 -17.26 -0.36
N SER A 64 13.88 -17.64 0.90
CA SER A 64 14.83 -18.38 1.73
C SER A 64 15.19 -19.73 1.13
N ALA A 65 14.20 -20.50 0.64
CA ALA A 65 14.43 -21.80 0.02
C ALA A 65 15.27 -21.73 -1.27
N ILE A 66 15.10 -20.69 -2.08
CA ILE A 66 15.94 -20.45 -3.25
C ILE A 66 17.34 -19.99 -2.81
N ALA A 67 17.42 -19.01 -1.91
CA ALA A 67 18.69 -18.49 -1.41
C ALA A 67 19.54 -19.57 -0.73
N ALA A 68 18.94 -20.50 0.00
CA ALA A 68 19.64 -21.62 0.64
C ALA A 68 20.38 -22.54 -0.34
N LYS A 69 20.10 -22.46 -1.65
CA LYS A 69 20.82 -23.20 -2.70
C LYS A 69 22.14 -22.55 -3.09
N PHE A 70 22.39 -21.33 -2.62
CA PHE A 70 23.56 -20.53 -2.98
C PHE A 70 24.46 -20.30 -1.78
N ILE A 71 25.75 -20.23 -2.07
CA ILE A 71 26.77 -19.65 -1.21
C ILE A 71 26.87 -18.17 -1.56
N CYS A 72 27.03 -17.32 -0.55
CA CYS A 72 27.20 -15.88 -0.78
C CYS A 72 28.48 -15.60 -1.59
N ALA A 73 28.31 -15.02 -2.78
CA ALA A 73 29.40 -14.73 -3.70
C ALA A 73 30.26 -13.49 -3.30
N CYS A 74 30.02 -12.91 -2.12
CA CYS A 74 30.72 -11.71 -1.63
C CYS A 74 32.25 -11.91 -1.44
N GLY A 75 32.73 -13.16 -1.34
CA GLY A 75 34.14 -13.52 -1.06
C GLY A 75 34.64 -13.20 0.36
N ASN A 76 33.92 -12.42 1.15
CA ASN A 76 34.36 -11.93 2.47
C ASN A 76 33.57 -12.52 3.65
N CYS A 77 32.58 -13.37 3.37
CA CYS A 77 31.59 -13.82 4.34
C CYS A 77 31.82 -15.28 4.79
N GLY A 78 32.93 -15.91 4.37
CA GLY A 78 33.32 -17.28 4.73
C GLY A 78 32.35 -18.32 4.18
N ASP A 79 31.95 -18.19 2.92
CA ASP A 79 31.06 -19.13 2.22
C ASP A 79 29.74 -19.45 2.94
N LYS A 80 29.25 -18.49 3.73
CA LYS A 80 27.93 -18.56 4.33
C LYS A 80 26.86 -18.71 3.25
N SER A 81 25.86 -19.53 3.56
CA SER A 81 24.67 -19.70 2.72
C SER A 81 23.96 -18.35 2.51
N LEU A 82 23.44 -18.12 1.31
CA LEU A 82 22.88 -16.83 0.92
C LEU A 82 21.62 -16.48 1.72
N ASP A 83 20.87 -17.45 2.24
CA ASP A 83 19.71 -17.24 3.12
C ASP A 83 20.10 -16.68 4.50
N VAL A 84 21.26 -17.06 5.03
CA VAL A 84 21.73 -16.62 6.38
C VAL A 84 22.70 -15.44 6.33
N CYS A 85 23.33 -15.17 5.18
CA CYS A 85 24.35 -14.13 5.08
C CYS A 85 23.73 -12.72 5.13
N THR A 86 24.19 -11.85 6.02
CA THR A 86 23.62 -10.50 6.21
C THR A 86 24.37 -9.40 5.47
N CYS A 87 25.35 -9.74 4.63
CA CYS A 87 26.14 -8.74 3.91
C CYS A 87 25.29 -8.00 2.86
N PRO A 88 25.73 -6.81 2.42
CA PRO A 88 24.98 -6.02 1.43
C PRO A 88 24.71 -6.75 0.12
N ASN A 89 25.65 -7.56 -0.39
CA ASN A 89 25.44 -8.37 -1.59
C ASN A 89 24.33 -9.40 -1.39
N ALA A 90 24.39 -10.18 -0.30
CA ALA A 90 23.38 -11.17 0.01
C ALA A 90 21.96 -10.56 0.11
N SER A 91 21.86 -9.36 0.69
CA SER A 91 20.59 -8.62 0.73
C SER A 91 20.09 -8.23 -0.66
N LYS A 92 20.97 -7.80 -1.57
CA LYS A 92 20.62 -7.48 -2.96
C LYS A 92 20.18 -8.72 -3.75
N GLU A 93 20.90 -9.83 -3.60
CA GLU A 93 20.58 -11.09 -4.28
C GLU A 93 19.22 -11.64 -3.79
N ARG A 94 18.95 -11.63 -2.47
CA ARG A 94 17.63 -11.99 -1.93
C ARG A 94 16.51 -11.07 -2.42
N GLU A 95 16.78 -9.77 -2.56
CA GLU A 95 15.79 -8.84 -3.12
C GLU A 95 15.50 -9.14 -4.60
N MET A 96 16.52 -9.55 -5.38
CA MET A 96 16.30 -9.99 -6.77
C MET A 96 15.46 -11.26 -6.83
N ILE A 97 15.72 -12.24 -5.96
CA ILE A 97 14.90 -13.45 -5.84
C ILE A 97 13.45 -13.07 -5.50
N ARG A 98 13.26 -12.18 -4.51
CA ARG A 98 11.94 -11.68 -4.10
C ARG A 98 11.21 -11.00 -5.26
N HIS A 99 11.89 -10.14 -6.00
CA HIS A 99 11.31 -9.45 -7.15
C HIS A 99 10.90 -10.44 -8.25
N SER A 100 11.73 -11.44 -8.52
CA SER A 100 11.48 -12.45 -9.55
C SER A 100 10.30 -13.37 -9.19
N LEU A 101 10.18 -13.75 -7.91
CA LEU A 101 9.02 -14.49 -7.40
C LEU A 101 7.73 -13.67 -7.51
N LYS A 102 7.78 -12.38 -7.14
CA LYS A 102 6.64 -11.47 -7.31
C LYS A 102 6.24 -11.28 -8.78
N ALA A 103 7.20 -11.36 -9.69
CA ALA A 103 6.96 -11.34 -11.13
C ALA A 103 6.43 -12.67 -11.70
N GLY A 104 6.23 -13.69 -10.86
CA GLY A 104 5.69 -14.99 -11.27
C GLY A 104 6.72 -15.90 -11.97
N GLN A 105 8.01 -15.61 -11.85
CA GLN A 105 9.04 -16.49 -12.42
C GLN A 105 9.11 -17.82 -11.66
N ARG A 106 9.41 -18.89 -12.40
CA ARG A 106 9.57 -20.23 -11.82
C ARG A 106 10.88 -20.34 -11.04
N PRO A 107 10.92 -21.05 -9.90
CA PRO A 107 12.14 -21.20 -9.09
C PRO A 107 13.37 -21.65 -9.89
N GLU A 108 13.22 -22.55 -10.86
CA GLU A 108 14.32 -23.05 -11.68
C GLU A 108 14.93 -21.95 -12.56
N GLN A 109 14.09 -21.08 -13.11
CA GLN A 109 14.53 -19.94 -13.91
C GLN A 109 15.24 -18.89 -13.04
N ILE A 110 14.72 -18.66 -11.83
CA ILE A 110 15.35 -17.75 -10.86
C ILE A 110 16.72 -18.29 -10.47
N ILE A 111 16.83 -19.58 -10.15
CA ILE A 111 18.09 -20.24 -9.81
C ILE A 111 19.11 -20.09 -10.95
N ALA A 112 18.70 -20.36 -12.19
CA ALA A 112 19.57 -20.19 -13.35
C ALA A 112 20.03 -18.73 -13.51
N THR A 113 19.13 -17.77 -13.34
CA THR A 113 19.43 -16.33 -13.46
C THR A 113 20.39 -15.85 -12.36
N ILE A 114 20.14 -16.23 -11.10
CA ILE A 114 21.02 -15.86 -9.99
C ILE A 114 22.40 -16.51 -10.14
N ASN A 115 22.46 -17.78 -10.56
CA ASN A 115 23.73 -18.46 -10.80
C ASN A 115 24.52 -17.83 -11.95
N ASP A 116 23.85 -17.37 -13.01
CA ASP A 116 24.51 -16.68 -14.13
C ASP A 116 25.07 -15.32 -13.70
N LEU A 117 24.33 -14.57 -12.88
CA LEU A 117 24.72 -13.23 -12.43
C LEU A 117 25.76 -13.22 -11.30
N TYR A 118 25.66 -14.15 -10.36
CA TYR A 118 26.44 -14.15 -9.12
C TYR A 118 27.24 -15.43 -8.88
N GLY A 119 26.89 -16.54 -9.54
CA GLY A 119 27.47 -17.85 -9.26
C GLY A 119 27.03 -18.41 -7.92
N GLY A 120 27.92 -19.15 -7.27
CA GLY A 120 27.73 -19.63 -5.90
C GLY A 120 26.68 -20.75 -5.73
N LEU A 121 26.10 -21.28 -6.81
CA LEU A 121 25.17 -22.40 -6.73
C LEU A 121 25.90 -23.63 -6.14
N LYS A 122 25.35 -24.18 -5.06
CA LYS A 122 25.95 -25.36 -4.42
C LYS A 122 25.87 -26.57 -5.35
N SER A 123 26.90 -27.41 -5.34
CA SER A 123 27.07 -28.52 -6.29
C SER A 123 25.91 -29.52 -6.25
N GLU A 124 25.28 -29.73 -5.10
CA GLU A 124 24.13 -30.62 -4.95
C GLU A 124 22.88 -30.18 -5.74
N PHE A 125 22.83 -28.92 -6.18
CA PHE A 125 21.75 -28.38 -7.00
C PHE A 125 22.14 -28.18 -8.47
N ASN A 126 23.39 -28.46 -8.83
CA ASN A 126 23.89 -28.40 -10.20
C ASN A 126 23.64 -29.75 -10.89
N ILE A 127 22.37 -30.06 -11.14
CA ILE A 127 21.97 -31.27 -11.86
C ILE A 127 22.08 -30.96 -13.36
N LYS A 128 23.05 -31.60 -13.99
CA LYS A 128 23.41 -31.47 -15.41
C LYS A 128 22.46 -32.24 -16.31
#